data_AF-A0A816UIV0-F1
#
_entry.id   AF-A0A816UIV0-F1
#
_cell.length_a   1.000
_cell.length_b   1.000
_cell.length_c   1.000
_cell.angle_alpha   90.00
_cell.angle_beta   90.00
_cell.angle_gamma   90.00
#
_symmetry.space_group_name_H-M   'P 1'
#
loop_
_entity.id
_entity.type
_entity.pdbx_description
1 polymer ?
#
loop_
_entity_poly.entity_id
_entity_poly.type
_entity_poly.pdbx_seq_one_letter_code
_entity_poly.pdbx_strand_id
1 'polypeptide(L)'
;MGIIASTSRKTENSETSGCSSWESVEPEYLAFMEKGGCIEPLVEYVDCKGEAQKKNEDVFPKCKEAKDRLDKCMVAHRDYHQPILEIMEPAVELVVNKIEALFPLVDTVSTESADQPEEGDGPLHVFMNGGACTESCMALEDCLVEVMETNEDICNCTKAFTMLMKCMDAHSDYYQPILDAVYDGEDHYRTLLISALRGDCKRI
;
A
#
# COMPACT_ATOMS: atom_id res chain seq x y z
N MET A 1 3.21 -33.61 32.24
CA MET A 1 3.06 -33.72 30.78
C MET A 1 1.77 -33.01 30.40
N GLY A 2 1.87 -31.73 30.07
CA GLY A 2 0.74 -30.92 29.59
C GLY A 2 1.01 -30.56 28.14
N ILE A 3 0.10 -30.95 27.25
CA ILE A 3 0.18 -30.68 25.81
C ILE A 3 -0.36 -29.26 25.60
N ILE A 4 0.53 -28.31 25.31
CA ILE A 4 0.12 -27.01 24.75
C ILE A 4 -0.14 -27.24 23.27
N ALA A 5 -1.41 -27.29 22.89
CA ALA A 5 -1.84 -27.31 21.51
C ALA A 5 -1.60 -25.91 20.93
N SER A 6 -0.49 -25.76 20.22
CA SER A 6 -0.25 -24.66 19.29
C SER A 6 -1.32 -24.72 18.20
N THR A 7 -2.28 -23.79 18.27
CA THR A 7 -3.23 -23.58 17.17
C THR A 7 -2.49 -22.90 16.03
N SER A 8 -1.90 -23.71 15.16
CA SER A 8 -1.56 -23.32 13.79
C SER A 8 -2.81 -22.75 13.14
N ARG A 9 -2.80 -21.47 12.76
CA ARG A 9 -3.73 -20.95 11.75
C ARG A 9 -3.46 -21.75 10.49
N LYS A 10 -4.33 -22.71 10.19
CA LYS A 10 -4.34 -23.39 8.91
C LYS A 10 -4.63 -22.35 7.84
N THR A 11 -3.70 -22.24 6.91
CA THR A 11 -3.88 -21.66 5.58
C THR A 11 -5.02 -22.42 4.90
N GLU A 12 -6.19 -21.80 4.84
CA GLU A 12 -7.21 -22.20 3.87
C GLU A 12 -6.93 -21.43 2.58
N ASN A 13 -6.75 -22.18 1.49
CA ASN A 13 -6.72 -21.67 0.13
C ASN A 13 -7.90 -20.72 -0.10
N SER A 14 -7.62 -19.44 -0.25
CA SER A 14 -8.50 -18.46 -0.85
C SER A 14 -7.68 -17.77 -1.94
N GLU A 15 -8.05 -18.02 -3.19
CA GLU A 15 -7.62 -17.21 -4.35
C GLU A 15 -8.22 -15.80 -4.25
N THR A 16 -7.90 -15.08 -3.18
CA THR A 16 -8.13 -13.65 -3.01
C THR A 16 -6.80 -13.06 -2.62
N SER A 17 -5.99 -12.74 -3.62
CA SER A 17 -4.79 -11.94 -3.48
C SER A 17 -5.15 -10.61 -2.81
N GLY A 18 -4.57 -10.36 -1.63
CA GLY A 18 -4.37 -9.09 -0.92
C GLY A 18 -5.08 -7.82 -1.40
N CYS A 19 -6.40 -7.88 -1.59
CA CYS A 19 -7.26 -6.74 -1.91
C CYS A 19 -8.73 -7.14 -1.72
N SER A 20 -9.06 -7.84 -0.63
CA SER A 20 -10.44 -8.29 -0.31
C SER A 20 -10.96 -7.70 1.01
N SER A 21 -10.22 -6.76 1.64
CA SER A 21 -10.59 -6.16 2.93
C SER A 21 -11.51 -4.93 2.84
N TRP A 22 -11.93 -4.48 1.65
CA TRP A 22 -12.70 -3.23 1.46
C TRP A 22 -14.23 -3.43 1.35
N GLU A 23 -14.72 -4.67 1.39
CA GLU A 23 -16.16 -5.00 1.31
C GLU A 23 -17.03 -4.26 2.34
N SER A 24 -16.49 -3.90 3.51
CA SER A 24 -17.25 -3.21 4.56
C SER A 24 -17.31 -1.70 4.41
N VAL A 25 -16.54 -1.11 3.48
CA VAL A 25 -16.48 0.35 3.24
C VAL A 25 -17.02 0.70 1.87
N GLU A 26 -17.04 -0.28 0.97
CA GLU A 26 -17.53 -0.14 -0.40
C GLU A 26 -18.92 0.51 -0.48
N PRO A 27 -19.95 0.12 0.31
CA PRO A 27 -21.27 0.74 0.20
C PRO A 27 -21.25 2.23 0.57
N GLU A 28 -20.59 2.61 1.67
CA GLU A 28 -20.50 3.99 2.12
C GLU A 28 -19.66 4.85 1.18
N TYR A 29 -18.57 4.30 0.64
CA TYR A 29 -17.70 4.99 -0.29
C TYR A 29 -18.39 5.25 -1.63
N LEU A 30 -19.10 4.26 -2.17
CA LEU A 30 -19.90 4.43 -3.39
C LEU A 30 -20.98 5.50 -3.20
N ALA A 31 -21.69 5.50 -2.06
CA ALA A 31 -22.69 6.52 -1.74
C ALA A 31 -22.08 7.93 -1.62
N PHE A 32 -20.86 8.03 -1.08
CA PHE A 32 -20.12 9.30 -1.03
C PHE A 32 -19.73 9.77 -2.44
N MET A 33 -19.24 8.86 -3.28
CA MET A 33 -18.83 9.15 -4.65
C MET A 33 -20.01 9.55 -5.53
N GLU A 34 -21.20 8.98 -5.29
CA GLU A 34 -22.46 9.38 -5.93
C GLU A 34 -22.83 10.81 -5.56
N LYS A 35 -22.83 11.15 -4.27
CA LYS A 35 -23.09 12.52 -3.79
C LYS A 35 -22.08 13.55 -4.30
N GLY A 36 -20.82 13.14 -4.50
CA GLY A 36 -19.76 13.97 -5.08
C GLY A 36 -19.83 14.11 -6.60
N GLY A 37 -20.70 13.36 -7.28
CA GLY A 37 -20.83 13.38 -8.74
C GLY A 37 -19.76 12.58 -9.49
N CYS A 38 -18.95 11.77 -8.80
CA CYS A 38 -17.83 11.01 -9.38
C CYS A 38 -18.04 9.49 -9.38
N ILE A 39 -19.29 9.01 -9.18
CA ILE A 39 -19.58 7.58 -9.16
C ILE A 39 -19.40 6.90 -10.53
N GLU A 40 -19.84 7.52 -11.62
CA GLU A 40 -19.70 6.96 -12.97
C GLU A 40 -18.23 6.71 -13.34
N PRO A 41 -17.32 7.71 -13.27
CA PRO A 41 -15.91 7.46 -13.60
C PRO A 41 -15.22 6.52 -12.59
N LEU A 42 -15.70 6.43 -11.34
CA LEU A 42 -15.19 5.45 -10.39
C LEU A 42 -15.54 4.01 -10.80
N VAL A 43 -16.81 3.75 -11.12
CA VAL A 43 -17.27 2.41 -11.52
C VAL A 43 -16.53 1.96 -12.77
N GLU A 44 -16.37 2.84 -13.77
CA GLU A 44 -15.59 2.54 -14.98
C GLU A 44 -14.13 2.13 -14.66
N TYR A 45 -13.49 2.82 -13.72
CA TYR A 45 -12.13 2.50 -13.31
C TYR A 45 -12.04 1.16 -12.56
N VAL A 46 -12.97 0.90 -11.64
CA VAL A 46 -13.04 -0.35 -10.87
C VAL A 46 -13.29 -1.55 -11.79
N ASP A 47 -14.24 -1.43 -12.72
CA ASP A 47 -14.53 -2.46 -13.71
C ASP A 47 -13.31 -2.76 -14.59
N CYS A 48 -12.65 -1.72 -15.10
CA CYS A 48 -11.42 -1.88 -15.89
C CYS A 48 -10.32 -2.57 -15.09
N LYS A 49 -10.09 -2.17 -13.83
CA LYS A 49 -9.11 -2.78 -12.94
C LYS A 49 -9.43 -4.27 -12.73
N GLY A 50 -10.69 -4.60 -12.47
CA GLY A 50 -11.13 -5.98 -12.30
C GLY A 50 -10.92 -6.84 -13.55
N GLU A 51 -11.16 -6.29 -14.74
CA GLU A 51 -10.86 -6.98 -16.00
C GLU A 51 -9.36 -7.19 -16.24
N ALA A 52 -8.55 -6.15 -16.00
CA ALA A 52 -7.11 -6.21 -16.18
C ALA A 52 -6.49 -7.27 -15.26
N GLN A 53 -6.92 -7.32 -13.99
CA GLN A 53 -6.49 -8.34 -13.04
C GLN A 53 -6.82 -9.77 -13.51
N LYS A 54 -8.06 -10.01 -14.00
CA LYS A 54 -8.46 -11.33 -14.53
C LYS A 54 -7.61 -11.78 -15.72
N LYS A 55 -7.06 -10.83 -16.48
CA LYS A 55 -6.21 -11.09 -17.65
C LYS A 55 -4.71 -11.02 -17.34
N ASN A 56 -4.32 -10.77 -16.09
CA ASN A 56 -2.94 -10.48 -15.69
C ASN A 56 -2.29 -9.34 -16.50
N GLU A 57 -3.10 -8.34 -16.87
CA GLU A 57 -2.64 -7.12 -17.55
C GLU A 57 -2.21 -6.07 -16.53
N ASP A 58 -1.28 -5.21 -16.93
CA ASP A 58 -0.89 -4.06 -16.10
C ASP A 58 -2.02 -3.03 -16.05
N VAL A 59 -2.63 -2.88 -14.88
CA VAL A 59 -3.78 -2.01 -14.64
C VAL A 59 -3.47 -0.56 -15.02
N PHE A 60 -2.25 -0.10 -14.79
CA PHE A 60 -1.91 1.31 -14.97
C PHE A 60 -2.03 1.78 -16.42
N PRO A 61 -1.25 1.25 -17.40
CA PRO A 61 -1.41 1.64 -18.80
C PRO A 61 -2.76 1.19 -19.37
N LYS A 62 -3.33 0.09 -18.87
CA LYS A 62 -4.61 -0.45 -19.37
C LYS A 62 -5.80 0.42 -19.03
N CYS A 63 -5.86 0.91 -17.80
CA CYS A 63 -7.00 1.65 -17.24
C CYS A 63 -6.72 3.14 -17.09
N LYS A 64 -5.61 3.64 -17.65
CA LYS A 64 -5.19 5.04 -17.58
C LYS A 64 -6.32 6.00 -17.94
N GLU A 65 -7.04 5.75 -19.04
CA GLU A 65 -8.13 6.64 -19.46
C GLU A 65 -9.29 6.69 -18.46
N ALA A 66 -9.65 5.56 -17.84
CA ALA A 66 -10.66 5.52 -16.79
C ALA A 66 -10.17 6.23 -15.52
N LYS A 67 -8.90 6.03 -15.14
CA LYS A 67 -8.26 6.71 -14.02
C LYS A 67 -8.19 8.22 -14.23
N ASP A 68 -7.76 8.68 -15.41
CA ASP A 68 -7.69 10.10 -15.77
C ASP A 68 -9.07 10.77 -15.70
N ARG A 69 -10.15 10.06 -16.06
CA ARG A 69 -11.52 10.56 -15.93
C ARG A 69 -11.94 10.69 -14.47
N LEU A 70 -11.65 9.70 -13.65
CA LEU A 70 -11.88 9.74 -12.21
C LEU A 70 -11.11 10.89 -11.56
N ASP A 71 -9.82 11.03 -11.86
CA ASP A 71 -8.96 12.07 -11.28
C ASP A 71 -9.43 13.46 -11.67
N LYS A 72 -9.80 13.67 -12.94
CA LYS A 72 -10.40 14.94 -13.39
C LYS A 72 -11.66 15.27 -12.62
N CYS A 73 -12.51 14.27 -12.33
CA CYS A 73 -13.71 14.47 -11.53
C CYS A 73 -13.35 14.87 -10.08
N MET A 74 -12.47 14.10 -9.43
CA MET A 74 -12.03 14.37 -8.06
C MET A 74 -11.38 15.76 -7.91
N VAL A 75 -10.62 16.21 -8.91
CA VAL A 75 -10.02 17.54 -8.96
C VAL A 75 -11.06 18.63 -9.21
N ALA A 76 -12.01 18.43 -10.11
CA ALA A 76 -13.10 19.37 -10.37
C ALA A 76 -14.00 19.57 -9.14
N HIS A 77 -14.12 18.53 -8.30
CA HIS A 77 -14.90 18.51 -7.07
C HIS A 77 -14.02 18.43 -5.81
N ARG A 78 -12.80 19.00 -5.87
CA ARG A 78 -11.79 18.86 -4.82
C ARG A 78 -12.30 19.23 -3.44
N ASP A 79 -13.04 20.33 -3.30
CA ASP A 79 -13.56 20.77 -1.99
C ASP A 79 -14.45 19.71 -1.31
N TYR A 80 -15.16 18.89 -2.10
CA TYR A 80 -15.97 17.79 -1.59
C TYR A 80 -15.14 16.54 -1.29
N HIS A 81 -14.15 16.23 -2.14
CA HIS A 81 -13.36 14.98 -2.03
C HIS A 81 -12.14 15.08 -1.12
N GLN A 82 -11.61 16.29 -0.90
CA GLN A 82 -10.42 16.55 -0.10
C GLN A 82 -10.46 15.91 1.29
N PRO A 83 -11.57 15.92 2.04
CA PRO A 83 -11.64 15.26 3.35
C PRO A 83 -11.31 13.77 3.31
N ILE A 84 -11.60 13.07 2.21
CA ILE A 84 -11.26 11.65 2.08
C ILE A 84 -9.83 11.45 1.56
N LEU A 85 -9.32 12.37 0.74
CA LEU A 85 -7.94 12.31 0.26
C LEU A 85 -6.92 12.46 1.41
N GLU A 86 -7.23 13.30 2.39
CA GLU A 86 -6.36 13.56 3.55
C GLU A 86 -6.32 12.40 4.56
N ILE A 87 -7.29 11.47 4.51
CA ILE A 87 -7.35 10.32 5.45
C ILE A 87 -6.19 9.34 5.25
N MET A 88 -5.56 9.33 4.08
CA MET A 88 -4.45 8.43 3.78
C MET A 88 -3.17 8.82 4.53
N GLU A 89 -2.94 10.11 4.78
CA GLU A 89 -1.71 10.61 5.43
C GLU A 89 -1.42 9.94 6.79
N PRO A 90 -2.35 9.92 7.77
CA PRO A 90 -2.09 9.26 9.07
C PRO A 90 -1.87 7.75 8.97
N ALA A 91 -2.45 7.09 7.95
CA ALA A 91 -2.20 5.68 7.70
C ALA A 91 -0.79 5.44 7.17
N VAL A 92 -0.32 6.28 6.24
CA VAL A 92 1.07 6.25 5.75
C VAL A 92 2.03 6.54 6.89
N GLU A 93 1.75 7.55 7.73
CA GLU A 93 2.58 7.89 8.89
C GLU A 93 2.69 6.72 9.88
N LEU A 94 1.59 5.99 10.12
CA LEU A 94 1.60 4.79 10.95
C LEU A 94 2.53 3.71 10.39
N VAL A 95 2.50 3.46 9.07
CA VAL A 95 3.38 2.49 8.40
C VAL A 95 4.83 2.92 8.54
N VAL A 96 5.14 4.18 8.21
CA VAL A 96 6.51 4.73 8.29
C VAL A 96 7.05 4.62 9.71
N ASN A 97 6.32 5.08 10.72
CA ASN A 97 6.74 5.02 12.12
C ASN A 97 7.00 3.59 12.60
N LYS A 98 6.20 2.61 12.15
CA LYS A 98 6.41 1.20 12.49
C LYS A 98 7.65 0.63 11.80
N ILE A 99 7.85 0.94 10.52
CA ILE A 99 9.05 0.50 9.79
C ILE A 99 10.31 1.11 10.43
N GLU A 100 10.29 2.40 10.76
CA GLU A 100 11.40 3.07 11.46
C GLU A 100 11.69 2.44 12.83
N ALA A 101 10.65 2.05 13.57
CA ALA A 101 10.82 1.38 14.87
C ALA A 101 11.42 -0.04 14.73
N LEU A 102 11.13 -0.75 13.64
CA LEU A 102 11.70 -2.06 13.33
C LEU A 102 13.16 -1.96 12.85
N PHE A 103 13.45 -0.90 12.10
CA PHE A 103 14.73 -0.67 11.43
C PHE A 103 15.27 0.72 11.77
N PRO A 104 15.62 0.97 13.05
CA PRO A 104 16.08 2.29 13.46
C PRO A 104 17.35 2.63 12.69
N LEU A 105 17.32 3.76 11.97
CA LEU A 105 18.51 4.35 11.38
C LEU A 105 19.48 4.66 12.53
N VAL A 106 20.55 3.88 12.62
CA VAL A 106 21.59 4.14 13.60
C VAL A 106 22.46 5.26 13.03
N ASP A 107 22.43 6.43 13.66
CA ASP A 107 23.46 7.46 13.46
C ASP A 107 24.79 6.97 14.07
N THR A 108 25.38 5.90 13.54
CA THR A 108 26.72 5.45 13.91
C THR A 108 27.78 6.26 13.16
N VAL A 109 27.91 7.53 13.52
CA VAL A 109 29.23 8.14 13.59
C VAL A 109 29.73 7.94 15.03
N SER A 110 30.40 6.83 15.26
CA SER A 110 31.40 6.69 16.32
C SER A 110 32.35 5.54 15.98
N THR A 111 33.43 5.94 15.31
CA THR A 111 34.83 5.43 15.43
C THR A 111 35.16 3.96 15.16
N GLU A 112 35.96 3.81 14.10
CA GLU A 112 37.07 2.85 13.93
C GLU A 112 36.74 1.40 13.56
N SER A 113 36.21 1.21 12.35
CA SER A 113 36.63 0.11 11.49
C SER A 113 36.68 0.61 10.05
N ALA A 114 37.84 0.47 9.42
CA ALA A 114 38.09 0.85 8.03
C ALA A 114 37.47 -0.16 7.06
N ASP A 115 36.15 -0.19 7.01
CA ASP A 115 35.36 -0.52 5.84
C ASP A 115 34.30 0.57 5.74
N GLN A 116 34.39 1.41 4.71
CA GLN A 116 33.38 2.43 4.48
C GLN A 116 32.02 1.72 4.31
N PRO A 117 30.97 2.08 5.07
CA PRO A 117 29.63 1.66 4.68
C PRO A 117 29.38 2.25 3.29
N GLU A 118 29.11 1.40 2.31
CA GLU A 118 28.66 1.85 0.99
C GLU A 118 27.42 2.73 1.22
N GLU A 119 27.42 3.93 0.62
CA GLU A 119 26.25 4.81 0.64
C GLU A 119 25.07 4.05 0.01
N GLY A 120 24.18 3.50 0.84
CA GLY A 120 23.02 2.75 0.36
C GLY A 120 22.39 1.79 1.36
N ASP A 121 23.13 1.29 2.35
CA ASP A 121 22.65 0.14 3.15
C ASP A 121 22.06 0.54 4.52
N GLY A 122 20.92 1.23 4.51
CA GLY A 122 20.10 1.38 5.72
C GLY A 122 19.60 0.01 6.23
N PRO A 123 19.32 -0.18 7.53
CA PRO A 123 18.92 -1.49 8.06
C PRO A 123 17.71 -2.13 7.37
N LEU A 124 16.78 -1.31 6.85
CA LEU A 124 15.66 -1.78 6.04
C LEU A 124 16.11 -2.33 4.68
N HIS A 125 17.00 -1.64 3.97
CA HIS A 125 17.53 -2.08 2.67
C HIS A 125 18.31 -3.41 2.82
N VAL A 126 19.15 -3.51 3.86
CA VAL A 126 19.84 -4.77 4.22
C VAL A 126 18.82 -5.89 4.46
N PHE A 127 17.76 -5.62 5.23
CA PHE A 127 16.72 -6.60 5.52
C PHE A 127 15.98 -7.06 4.26
N MET A 128 15.54 -6.11 3.42
CA MET A 128 14.80 -6.40 2.20
C MET A 128 15.63 -7.21 1.20
N ASN A 129 16.94 -6.92 1.10
CA ASN A 129 17.85 -7.63 0.20
C ASN A 129 18.38 -8.96 0.76
N GLY A 130 18.18 -9.24 2.04
CA GLY A 130 18.54 -10.50 2.68
C GLY A 130 17.54 -11.64 2.49
N GLY A 131 16.33 -11.36 1.98
CA GLY A 131 15.24 -12.33 1.87
C GLY A 131 14.97 -12.84 0.45
N ALA A 132 13.92 -13.64 0.29
CA ALA A 132 13.58 -14.27 -1.01
C ALA A 132 13.01 -13.29 -2.07
N CYS A 133 12.85 -12.02 -1.72
CA CYS A 133 12.15 -11.01 -2.55
C CYS A 133 13.07 -9.89 -3.04
N THR A 134 14.39 -10.05 -2.88
CA THR A 134 15.42 -9.08 -3.32
C THR A 134 15.21 -8.61 -4.75
N GLU A 135 14.98 -9.52 -5.70
CA GLU A 135 14.76 -9.15 -7.10
C GLU A 135 13.53 -8.25 -7.29
N SER A 136 12.45 -8.49 -6.54
CA SER A 136 11.25 -7.65 -6.59
C SER A 136 11.42 -6.32 -5.85
N CYS A 137 12.28 -6.28 -4.82
CA CYS A 137 12.64 -5.05 -4.12
C CYS A 137 13.47 -4.13 -5.02
N MET A 138 14.53 -4.68 -5.64
CA MET A 138 15.36 -3.95 -6.60
C MET A 138 14.54 -3.43 -7.78
N ALA A 139 13.60 -4.22 -8.31
CA ALA A 139 12.73 -3.75 -9.39
C ALA A 139 11.82 -2.58 -8.98
N LEU A 140 11.40 -2.52 -7.71
CA LEU A 140 10.67 -1.37 -7.18
C LEU A 140 11.58 -0.16 -7.01
N GLU A 141 12.78 -0.35 -6.45
CA GLU A 141 13.77 0.72 -6.27
C GLU A 141 14.20 1.33 -7.61
N ASP A 142 14.53 0.51 -8.61
CA ASP A 142 14.86 0.96 -9.97
C ASP A 142 13.73 1.81 -10.56
N CYS A 143 12.48 1.38 -10.39
CA CYS A 143 11.32 2.15 -10.84
C CYS A 143 11.19 3.48 -10.09
N LEU A 144 11.36 3.47 -8.76
CA LEU A 144 11.28 4.68 -7.93
C LEU A 144 12.36 5.69 -8.31
N VAL A 145 13.59 5.23 -8.58
CA VAL A 145 14.68 6.07 -9.09
C VAL A 145 14.30 6.67 -10.44
N GLU A 146 13.80 5.87 -11.37
CA GLU A 146 13.39 6.33 -12.70
C GLU A 146 12.31 7.43 -12.62
N VAL A 147 11.26 7.24 -11.80
CA VAL A 147 10.20 8.26 -11.66
C VAL A 147 10.68 9.52 -10.95
N MET A 148 11.64 9.43 -10.02
CA MET A 148 12.26 10.60 -9.38
C MET A 148 13.10 11.41 -10.36
N GLU A 149 13.89 10.74 -11.22
CA GLU A 149 14.72 11.41 -12.23
C GLU A 149 13.88 12.06 -13.34
N THR A 150 12.77 11.42 -13.72
CA THR A 150 11.87 11.89 -14.78
C THR A 150 10.76 12.82 -14.28
N ASN A 151 10.59 12.96 -12.96
CA ASN A 151 9.45 13.62 -12.30
C ASN A 151 8.09 13.05 -12.78
N GLU A 152 8.05 11.76 -13.06
CA GLU A 152 6.82 11.05 -13.38
C GLU A 152 6.02 10.71 -12.11
N ASP A 153 4.75 10.33 -12.30
CA ASP A 153 3.89 9.92 -11.20
C ASP A 153 4.41 8.62 -10.58
N ILE A 154 4.65 8.60 -9.26
CA ILE A 154 5.08 7.43 -8.50
C ILE A 154 4.12 6.24 -8.66
N CYS A 155 2.87 6.49 -9.02
CA CYS A 155 1.88 5.45 -9.36
C CYS A 155 2.31 4.58 -10.55
N ASN A 156 3.24 5.04 -11.39
CA ASN A 156 3.83 4.23 -12.47
C ASN A 156 4.51 2.96 -11.92
N CYS A 157 4.97 2.98 -10.66
CA CYS A 157 5.62 1.85 -10.00
C CYS A 157 4.66 0.84 -9.35
N THR A 158 3.33 1.02 -9.51
CA THR A 158 2.31 0.14 -8.89
C THR A 158 2.53 -1.34 -9.21
N LYS A 159 2.96 -1.66 -10.44
CA LYS A 159 3.24 -3.05 -10.83
C LYS A 159 4.40 -3.65 -10.04
N ALA A 160 5.53 -2.94 -9.96
CA ALA A 160 6.71 -3.37 -9.21
C ALA A 160 6.36 -3.53 -7.73
N PHE A 161 5.64 -2.56 -7.16
CA PHE A 161 5.15 -2.61 -5.78
C PHE A 161 4.24 -3.83 -5.54
N THR A 162 3.30 -4.10 -6.45
CA THR A 162 2.39 -5.25 -6.35
C THR A 162 3.15 -6.58 -6.42
N MET A 163 4.19 -6.67 -7.24
CA MET A 163 5.03 -7.86 -7.33
C MET A 163 5.80 -8.10 -6.03
N LEU A 164 6.36 -7.03 -5.44
CA LEU A 164 7.03 -7.08 -4.14
C LEU A 164 6.09 -7.57 -3.05
N MET A 165 4.91 -6.94 -2.90
CA MET A 165 3.93 -7.33 -1.87
C MET A 165 3.50 -8.79 -2.01
N LYS A 166 3.22 -9.26 -3.23
CA LYS A 166 2.89 -10.67 -3.48
C LYS A 166 4.02 -11.63 -3.10
N CYS A 167 5.26 -11.23 -3.37
CA CYS A 167 6.41 -12.02 -2.95
C CYS A 167 6.52 -12.06 -1.42
N MET A 168 6.38 -10.91 -0.76
CA MET A 168 6.45 -10.82 0.70
C MET A 168 5.36 -11.66 1.37
N ASP A 169 4.13 -11.66 0.85
CA ASP A 169 3.05 -12.53 1.34
C ASP A 169 3.37 -14.02 1.20
N ALA A 170 3.92 -14.42 0.05
CA ALA A 170 4.32 -15.81 -0.21
C ALA A 170 5.49 -16.25 0.69
N HIS A 171 6.29 -15.30 1.16
CA HIS A 171 7.43 -15.48 2.05
C HIS A 171 7.21 -14.77 3.40
N SER A 172 5.97 -14.80 3.88
CA SER A 172 5.53 -14.05 5.06
C SER A 172 6.28 -14.45 6.33
N ASP A 173 6.82 -15.67 6.41
CA ASP A 173 7.65 -16.11 7.53
C ASP A 173 8.89 -15.22 7.76
N TYR A 174 9.47 -14.67 6.68
CA TYR A 174 10.55 -13.70 6.76
C TYR A 174 10.02 -12.26 6.87
N TYR A 175 9.04 -11.89 6.04
CA TYR A 175 8.60 -10.49 5.90
C TYR A 175 7.49 -10.05 6.87
N GLN A 176 7.03 -10.93 7.77
CA GLN A 176 5.93 -10.64 8.70
C GLN A 176 6.03 -9.27 9.40
N PRO A 177 7.20 -8.82 9.89
CA PRO A 177 7.28 -7.54 10.58
C PRO A 177 6.88 -6.35 9.71
N ILE A 178 7.25 -6.36 8.43
CA ILE A 178 6.89 -5.29 7.48
C ILE A 178 5.44 -5.45 7.05
N LEU A 179 5.00 -6.69 6.78
CA LEU A 179 3.61 -6.97 6.43
C LEU A 179 2.65 -6.51 7.53
N ASP A 180 2.98 -6.75 8.80
CA ASP A 180 2.18 -6.28 9.94
C ASP A 180 2.07 -4.75 9.95
N ALA A 181 3.18 -4.04 9.70
CA ALA A 181 3.17 -2.57 9.60
C ALA A 181 2.24 -2.08 8.48
N VAL A 182 2.32 -2.70 7.30
CA VAL A 182 1.50 -2.36 6.13
C VAL A 182 0.02 -2.65 6.39
N TYR A 183 -0.31 -3.83 6.91
CA TYR A 183 -1.68 -4.24 7.20
C TYR A 183 -2.32 -3.41 8.31
N ASP A 184 -1.55 -3.06 9.35
CA ASP A 184 -2.04 -2.14 10.37
C ASP A 184 -2.31 -0.73 9.80
N GLY A 185 -1.51 -0.27 8.83
CA GLY A 185 -1.76 0.95 8.08
C GLY A 185 -3.05 0.88 7.25
N GLU A 186 -3.27 -0.22 6.53
CA GLU A 186 -4.48 -0.47 5.76
C GLU A 186 -5.73 -0.47 6.66
N ASP A 187 -5.67 -1.18 7.79
CA ASP A 187 -6.75 -1.23 8.77
C ASP A 187 -7.02 0.15 9.40
N HIS A 188 -5.95 0.93 9.64
CA HIS A 188 -6.09 2.30 10.14
C HIS A 188 -6.77 3.21 9.11
N TYR A 189 -6.33 3.18 7.85
CA TYR A 189 -6.96 3.91 6.75
C TYR A 189 -8.43 3.55 6.62
N ARG A 190 -8.74 2.25 6.59
CA ARG A 190 -10.12 1.74 6.51
C ARG A 190 -10.98 2.27 7.65
N THR A 191 -10.47 2.24 8.87
CA THR A 191 -11.17 2.74 10.06
C THR A 191 -11.47 4.23 9.95
N LEU A 192 -10.48 5.03 9.56
CA LEU A 192 -10.65 6.46 9.37
C LEU A 192 -11.65 6.76 8.26
N LEU A 193 -11.57 6.04 7.13
CA LEU A 193 -12.47 6.18 5.99
C LEU A 193 -13.93 5.90 6.39
N ILE A 194 -14.20 4.80 7.10
CA ILE A 194 -15.54 4.49 7.62
C ILE A 194 -16.03 5.61 8.54
N SER A 195 -15.19 6.09 9.46
CA SER A 195 -15.58 7.12 10.43
C SER A 195 -15.96 8.44 9.75
N ALA A 196 -15.21 8.84 8.72
CA ALA A 196 -15.48 10.03 7.93
C ALA A 196 -16.76 9.88 7.09
N LEU A 197 -16.97 8.72 6.47
CA LEU A 197 -18.12 8.46 5.61
C LEU A 197 -19.44 8.31 6.38
N ARG A 198 -19.43 7.67 7.56
CA ARG A 198 -20.63 7.50 8.40
C ARG A 198 -21.01 8.78 9.14
N GLY A 199 -20.20 9.84 9.03
CA GLY A 199 -20.46 11.12 9.68
C GLY A 199 -20.46 11.00 11.20
N ASP A 200 -19.64 10.09 11.75
CA ASP A 200 -19.47 10.01 13.19
C ASP A 200 -18.93 11.37 13.66
N CYS A 201 -19.79 12.05 14.41
CA CYS A 201 -19.62 13.39 14.89
C CYS A 201 -18.37 13.47 15.80
N LYS A 202 -17.20 13.77 15.25
CA LYS A 202 -16.18 14.53 15.96
C LYS A 202 -16.17 15.95 15.44
N ARG A 203 -17.09 16.73 16.00
CA ARG A 203 -16.77 18.13 16.31
C ARG A 203 -15.78 18.07 17.48
N ILE A 204 -14.69 18.85 17.36
CA ILE A 204 -13.54 19.04 18.27
C ILE A 204 -12.34 18.17 17.90
#